data_AF-A0A542HR47-F1
#
_entry.id   AF-A0A542HR47-F1
#
_cell.length_a   1.000
_cell.length_b   1.000
_cell.length_c   1.000
_cell.angle_alpha   90.00
_cell.angle_beta   90.00
_cell.angle_gamma   90.00
#
_symmetry.space_group_name_H-M   'P 1'
#
loop_
_entity.id
_entity.type
_entity.pdbx_description
1 polymer ?
#
loop_
_entity_poly.entity_id
_entity_poly.type
_entity_poly.pdbx_seq_one_letter_code
_entity_poly.pdbx_strand_id
1 'polypeptide(L)'
;MSDEDITLTAGDAEVTVQPGNGGRVGGLRVGGLELLRQGERFGCFPMVPWCGRIRDGRFRDAEPSADAAQPPAPNAIHGTVRDGAWKVARR
;
A
#
# COMPACT_ATOMS: atom_id res chain seq x y z
N MET A 1 -9.30 16.98 -3.10
CA MET A 1 -8.08 16.67 -2.31
C MET A 1 -7.12 16.03 -3.29
N SER A 2 -5.89 16.53 -3.39
CA SER A 2 -4.97 16.11 -4.44
C SER A 2 -4.36 14.74 -4.14
N ASP A 3 -4.23 13.91 -5.17
CA ASP A 3 -3.49 12.64 -5.17
C ASP A 3 -1.97 12.85 -5.32
N GLU A 4 -1.52 14.10 -5.14
CA GLU A 4 -0.11 14.49 -5.19
C GLU A 4 0.69 13.83 -4.08
N ASP A 5 1.94 13.50 -4.41
CA ASP A 5 2.91 13.02 -3.45
C ASP A 5 3.13 14.04 -2.32
N ILE A 6 3.29 13.53 -1.10
CA ILE A 6 3.48 14.30 0.11
C ILE A 6 4.85 13.97 0.68
N THR A 7 5.67 15.00 0.90
CA THR A 7 6.94 14.86 1.62
C THR A 7 6.75 15.23 3.08
N LEU A 8 7.07 14.29 3.98
CA LEU A 8 7.11 14.50 5.43
C LEU A 8 8.57 14.51 5.88
N THR A 9 8.90 15.36 6.86
CA THR A 9 10.27 15.48 7.38
C THR A 9 10.31 15.43 8.90
N ALA A 10 11.38 14.84 9.45
CA ALA A 10 11.68 14.84 10.88
C ALA A 10 13.19 14.72 11.10
N GLY A 11 13.84 15.80 11.55
CA GLY A 11 15.30 15.84 11.66
C GLY A 11 15.96 15.67 10.29
N ASP A 12 16.83 14.68 10.16
CA ASP A 12 17.52 14.31 8.92
C ASP A 12 16.76 13.25 8.09
N ALA A 13 15.54 12.89 8.51
CA ALA A 13 14.69 11.95 7.81
C ALA A 13 13.67 12.65 6.90
N GLU A 14 13.48 12.10 5.69
CA GLU A 14 12.49 12.51 4.70
C GLU A 14 11.71 11.28 4.21
N VAL A 15 10.38 11.37 4.15
CA VAL A 15 9.48 10.32 3.64
C VAL A 15 8.61 10.88 2.53
N THR A 16 8.57 10.20 1.38
CA THR A 16 7.58 10.48 0.32
C THR A 16 6.42 9.51 0.45
N VAL A 17 5.23 10.03 0.71
CA VAL A 17 3.97 9.28 0.73
C VAL A 17 3.21 9.56 -0.57
N GLN A 18 2.64 8.54 -1.19
CA GLN A 18 1.95 8.63 -2.48
C GLN A 18 0.46 8.24 -2.33
N PRO A 19 -0.44 9.19 -1.97
CA PRO A 19 -1.86 8.90 -1.81
C PRO A 19 -2.50 8.30 -3.06
N GLY A 20 -2.13 8.77 -4.26
CA GLY A 20 -2.64 8.26 -5.53
C GLY A 20 -2.15 6.86 -5.91
N ASN A 21 -1.13 6.32 -5.22
CA ASN A 21 -0.53 5.03 -5.53
C ASN A 21 -0.60 4.08 -4.31
N GLY A 22 -1.80 3.70 -3.90
CA GLY A 22 -1.99 2.76 -2.79
C GLY A 22 -1.67 3.34 -1.40
N GLY A 23 -1.50 4.67 -1.28
CA GLY A 23 -1.11 5.30 -0.02
C GLY A 23 0.29 4.89 0.44
N ARG A 24 1.16 4.51 -0.51
CA ARG A 24 2.45 3.90 -0.20
C ARG A 24 3.49 4.92 0.24
N VAL A 25 4.45 4.46 1.02
CA VAL A 25 5.75 5.12 1.18
C VAL A 25 6.57 4.78 -0.07
N GLY A 26 6.74 5.77 -0.95
CA GLY A 26 7.50 5.66 -2.19
C GLY A 26 9.01 5.82 -1.98
N GLY A 27 9.42 6.57 -0.95
CA GLY A 27 10.82 6.81 -0.59
C GLY A 27 11.02 7.13 0.88
N LEU A 28 12.20 6.80 1.39
CA LEU A 28 12.63 7.07 2.77
C LEU A 28 14.12 7.38 2.76
N ARG A 29 14.47 8.63 3.05
CA ARG A 29 15.85 9.07 3.20
C ARG A 29 16.16 9.36 4.66
N VAL A 30 17.36 8.98 5.10
CA VAL A 30 17.91 9.36 6.42
C VAL A 30 19.37 9.77 6.20
N GLY A 31 19.75 10.97 6.64
CA GLY A 31 21.11 11.48 6.43
C GLY A 31 21.52 11.54 4.94
N GLY A 32 20.55 11.74 4.05
CA GLY A 32 20.75 11.76 2.59
C GLY A 32 20.85 10.38 1.92
N LEU A 33 20.84 9.28 2.68
CA LEU A 33 20.84 7.92 2.13
C LEU A 33 19.41 7.45 1.84
N GLU A 34 19.14 7.06 0.58
CA GLU A 34 17.88 6.40 0.20
C GLU A 34 17.84 4.96 0.70
N LEU A 35 16.84 4.64 1.53
CA LEU A 35 16.67 3.33 2.14
C LEU A 35 15.71 2.43 1.36
N LEU A 36 14.86 2.99 0.49
CA LEU A 36 13.88 2.23 -0.28
C LEU A 36 14.18 2.24 -1.77
N ARG A 37 13.92 1.12 -2.43
CA ARG A 37 13.95 1.05 -3.88
C ARG A 37 12.85 1.94 -4.45
N GLN A 38 13.24 2.85 -5.34
CA GLN A 38 12.34 3.79 -6.00
C GLN A 38 11.68 3.17 -7.24
N GLY A 39 10.50 3.71 -7.60
CA GLY A 39 9.76 3.39 -8.82
C GLY A 39 8.31 2.99 -8.55
N GLU A 40 7.46 3.11 -9.57
CA GLU A 40 5.99 2.98 -9.48
C GLU A 40 5.50 1.72 -8.74
N ARG A 41 6.20 0.59 -8.92
CA ARG A 41 5.84 -0.73 -8.35
C ARG A 41 6.52 -1.04 -7.02
N PHE A 42 7.41 -0.19 -6.54
CA PHE A 42 8.19 -0.41 -5.32
C PHE A 42 7.60 0.38 -4.13
N GLY A 43 8.33 0.42 -3.02
CA GLY A 43 7.90 1.04 -1.76
C GLY A 43 7.11 0.13 -0.82
N CYS A 44 6.56 0.72 0.23
CA CYS A 44 5.79 0.03 1.26
C CYS A 44 4.34 0.52 1.26
N PHE A 45 3.37 -0.37 1.11
CA PHE A 45 1.94 -0.02 1.05
C PHE A 45 1.13 -0.79 2.09
N PRO A 46 -0.03 -0.27 2.54
CA PRO A 46 -0.93 -0.98 3.44
C PRO A 46 -1.49 -2.24 2.78
N MET A 47 -1.38 -3.39 3.45
CA MET A 47 -2.02 -4.63 3.03
C MET A 47 -3.32 -4.81 3.81
N VAL A 48 -4.40 -4.19 3.33
CA VAL A 48 -5.71 -4.24 3.97
C VAL A 48 -6.79 -4.71 3.01
N PRO A 49 -7.78 -5.50 3.47
CA PRO A 49 -7.98 -5.91 4.87
C PRO A 49 -7.11 -7.09 5.35
N TRP A 50 -6.22 -7.66 4.54
CA TRP A 50 -5.31 -8.74 4.96
C TRP A 50 -3.90 -8.57 4.41
N CYS A 51 -2.93 -9.14 5.13
CA CYS A 51 -1.56 -9.30 4.67
C CYS A 51 -1.30 -10.69 4.08
N GLY A 52 -0.23 -10.83 3.29
CA GLY A 52 0.15 -12.14 2.74
C GLY A 52 -0.88 -12.71 1.76
N ARG A 53 -1.14 -14.03 1.83
CA ARG A 53 -2.00 -14.76 0.90
C ARG A 53 -3.16 -15.45 1.61
N ILE A 54 -4.33 -15.43 0.96
CA ILE A 54 -5.50 -16.22 1.36
C ILE A 54 -5.66 -17.38 0.39
N ARG A 55 -5.77 -18.59 0.94
CA ARG A 55 -5.99 -19.81 0.15
C ARG A 55 -7.30 -19.69 -0.64
N ASP A 56 -7.22 -19.93 -1.95
CA ASP A 56 -8.37 -19.89 -2.87
C ASP A 56 -9.10 -18.53 -2.92
N GLY A 57 -8.54 -17.48 -2.29
CA GLY A 57 -9.17 -16.17 -2.17
C GLY A 57 -10.47 -16.15 -1.36
N ARG A 58 -10.69 -17.13 -0.48
CA ARG A 58 -11.97 -17.29 0.26
C ARG A 58 -11.82 -17.09 1.75
N PHE A 59 -12.70 -16.28 2.31
CA PHE A 59 -12.99 -16.26 3.74
C PHE A 59 -14.09 -17.27 4.05
N ARG A 60 -13.88 -18.12 5.05
CA ARG A 60 -14.84 -19.16 5.44
C ARG A 60 -15.91 -18.67 6.41
N ASP A 61 -15.63 -17.60 7.14
CA ASP A 61 -16.50 -17.06 8.19
C ASP A 61 -17.33 -15.85 7.71
N ALA A 62 -17.29 -15.53 6.42
CA ALA A 62 -18.19 -14.56 5.80
C ALA A 62 -19.38 -15.33 5.22
N GLU A 63 -20.61 -14.93 5.53
CA GLU A 63 -21.82 -15.52 4.96
C GLU A 63 -22.52 -14.54 4.01
N PRO A 64 -22.73 -14.90 2.72
CA PRO A 64 -22.14 -16.07 2.04
C PRO A 64 -20.62 -15.89 1.87
N SER A 65 -19.90 -17.00 1.66
CA SER A 65 -18.43 -16.99 1.47
C SER A 65 -18.04 -15.93 0.43
N ALA A 66 -17.34 -14.89 0.86
CA ALA A 66 -16.98 -13.76 0.01
C ALA A 66 -15.67 -14.05 -0.72
N ASP A 67 -15.68 -13.89 -2.05
CA ASP A 67 -14.48 -13.91 -2.87
C ASP A 67 -13.71 -12.59 -2.69
N ALA A 68 -12.45 -12.70 -2.27
CA ALA A 68 -11.50 -11.59 -2.35
C ALA A 68 -10.98 -11.51 -3.79
N ALA A 69 -11.55 -10.62 -4.62
CA ALA A 69 -11.20 -10.49 -6.05
C ALA A 69 -9.67 -10.35 -6.36
N GLN A 70 -9.29 -10.65 -7.62
CA GLN A 70 -8.11 -11.37 -8.17
C GLN A 70 -7.10 -10.47 -9.00
N PRO A 71 -5.90 -10.87 -9.55
CA PRO A 71 -5.04 -12.11 -9.55
C PRO A 71 -3.49 -11.94 -9.26
N PRO A 72 -2.63 -13.02 -9.30
CA PRO A 72 -2.80 -14.36 -9.90
C PRO A 72 -3.31 -15.45 -8.97
N ALA A 73 -4.24 -16.24 -9.51
CA ALA A 73 -4.70 -17.52 -8.97
C ALA A 73 -3.52 -18.45 -8.59
N PRO A 74 -3.66 -19.31 -7.57
CA PRO A 74 -4.90 -19.67 -6.86
C PRO A 74 -5.22 -18.83 -5.61
N ASN A 75 -4.32 -17.95 -5.13
CA ASN A 75 -4.48 -17.31 -3.81
C ASN A 75 -4.62 -15.78 -3.94
N ALA A 76 -5.59 -15.18 -3.25
CA ALA A 76 -5.67 -13.72 -3.13
C ALA A 76 -4.47 -13.20 -2.34
N ILE A 77 -3.95 -12.01 -2.69
CA ILE A 77 -2.67 -11.51 -2.16
C ILE A 77 -2.75 -10.03 -1.79
N HIS A 78 -2.25 -9.69 -0.59
CA HIS A 78 -1.97 -8.33 -0.13
C HIS A 78 -3.16 -7.35 -0.09
N GLY A 79 -4.35 -7.84 0.27
CA GLY A 79 -5.52 -6.97 0.40
C GLY A 79 -6.05 -6.51 -0.95
N THR A 80 -6.78 -5.39 -0.94
CA THR A 80 -7.43 -4.80 -2.13
C THR A 80 -6.96 -3.41 -2.47
N VAL A 81 -6.18 -2.76 -1.59
CA VAL A 81 -5.92 -1.32 -1.68
C VAL A 81 -4.59 -0.93 -2.34
N ARG A 82 -3.75 -1.90 -2.72
CA ARG A 82 -2.41 -1.65 -3.29
C ARG A 82 -2.45 -0.66 -4.46
N ASP A 83 -3.48 -0.78 -5.29
CA ASP A 83 -3.61 -0.06 -6.55
C ASP A 83 -4.66 1.07 -6.47
N GLY A 84 -5.22 1.33 -5.26
CA GLY A 84 -6.26 2.34 -5.04
C GLY A 84 -5.75 3.67 -4.50
N ALA A 85 -6.46 4.76 -4.81
CA ALA A 85 -6.16 6.08 -4.26
C ALA A 85 -6.68 6.24 -2.82
N TRP A 86 -5.92 6.96 -1.99
CA TRP A 86 -6.26 7.25 -0.60
C TRP A 86 -6.70 8.70 -0.41
N LYS A 87 -7.76 8.90 0.38
CA LYS A 87 -8.16 10.23 0.85
C LYS A 87 -7.26 10.68 1.99
N VAL A 88 -6.50 11.74 1.76
CA VAL A 88 -5.67 12.39 2.79
C VAL A 88 -6.58 13.07 3.82
N ALA A 89 -6.51 12.63 5.08
CA ALA A 89 -7.31 13.19 6.17
C ALA A 89 -6.71 14.48 6.74
N ARG A 90 -5.37 14.58 6.77
CA ARG A 90 -4.61 15.74 7.25
C ARG A 90 -3.22 15.76 6.62
N ARG A 91 -2.67 16.96 6.44
CA ARG A 91 -1.25 17.21 6.15
C ARG A 91 -0.60 17.84 7.37
#